data_AF-A0A9E5AEL1-F1
#
_entry.id   AF-A0A9E5AEL1-F1
#
_cell.length_a   1.000
_cell.length_b   1.000
_cell.length_c   1.000
_cell.angle_alpha   90.00
_cell.angle_beta   90.00
_cell.angle_gamma   90.00
#
_symmetry.space_group_name_H-M   'P 1'
#
loop_
_entity.id
_entity.type
_entity.pdbx_description
1 polymer ?
#
loop_
_entity_poly.entity_id
_entity_poly.type
_entity_poly.pdbx_seq_one_letter_code
_entity_poly.pdbx_strand_id
1 'polypeptide(L)'
;MDDAHAALAHAIERVLPQTQCAACGFAGCAPFADALARGTTALTGCVPGGALLVAKLSRLLERVGGPRVNLCAETALPAPLRVQIRAEACIGCTKCIAVCPVDAIIGAPRQLHDILTEHCTGCGLCIPPCPTNCIDWVSVAPGFAWPLAAAPAALAIQTQTDITHCTGCGDCGPVCPSQLAPAPLASAVAQGDLDRAVTLGLERCAACGQCGAACPVGIPLPAYFVQGRSVLAAARWQTEQAAGAGQRATQRRQRLARSATQNREPYVLAPSDPAQARDDITAARSRVRQRKASPAQPPA
;
A
#
# COMPACT_ATOMS: atom_id res chain seq x y z
N MET A 1 -31.56 17.47 14.69
CA MET A 1 -30.10 17.41 14.48
C MET A 1 -29.61 15.98 14.35
N ASP A 2 -30.22 15.01 15.04
CA ASP A 2 -29.79 13.60 14.99
C ASP A 2 -29.96 12.92 13.62
N ASP A 3 -31.02 13.23 12.86
CA ASP A 3 -31.23 12.60 11.55
C ASP A 3 -30.21 13.01 10.48
N ALA A 4 -29.80 14.28 10.47
CA ALA A 4 -28.79 14.79 9.53
C ALA A 4 -27.40 14.22 9.86
N HIS A 5 -27.09 14.08 11.16
CA HIS A 5 -25.87 13.44 11.63
C HIS A 5 -25.83 11.96 11.26
N ALA A 6 -26.92 11.22 11.54
CA ALA A 6 -27.03 9.80 11.19
C ALA A 6 -26.91 9.56 9.68
N ALA A 7 -27.52 10.43 8.85
CA ALA A 7 -27.39 10.37 7.40
C ALA A 7 -25.94 10.62 6.93
N LEU A 8 -25.22 11.58 7.55
CA LEU A 8 -23.83 11.86 7.23
C LEU A 8 -22.91 10.71 7.65
N ALA A 9 -23.07 10.18 8.87
CA ALA A 9 -22.31 9.03 9.36
C ALA A 9 -22.51 7.81 8.43
N HIS A 10 -23.74 7.54 8.02
CA HIS A 10 -24.03 6.45 7.07
C HIS A 10 -23.40 6.70 5.69
N ALA A 11 -23.41 7.95 5.20
CA ALA A 11 -22.77 8.31 3.95
C ALA A 11 -21.24 8.16 4.00
N ILE A 12 -20.60 8.54 5.12
CA ILE A 12 -19.18 8.33 5.36
C ILE A 12 -18.87 6.84 5.41
N GLU A 13 -19.63 6.05 6.17
CA GLU A 13 -19.44 4.62 6.32
C GLU A 13 -19.43 3.92 4.96
N ARG A 14 -20.39 4.22 4.10
CA ARG A 14 -20.47 3.66 2.74
C ARG A 14 -19.24 3.93 1.85
N VAL A 15 -18.46 4.95 2.17
CA VAL A 15 -17.23 5.32 1.44
C VAL A 15 -15.99 4.64 2.03
N LEU A 16 -16.06 4.16 3.29
CA LEU A 16 -14.96 3.44 3.94
C LEU A 16 -14.69 2.09 3.26
N PRO A 17 -13.48 1.50 3.46
CA PRO A 17 -13.09 0.23 2.85
C PRO A 17 -13.88 -1.00 3.33
N GLN A 18 -14.73 -0.87 4.35
CA GLN A 18 -15.55 -1.95 4.92
C GLN A 18 -14.75 -3.18 5.38
N THR A 19 -13.46 -3.01 5.70
CA THR A 19 -12.56 -4.10 6.10
C THR A 19 -12.69 -4.49 7.57
N GLN A 20 -13.40 -3.71 8.38
CA GLN A 20 -13.61 -3.93 9.83
C GLN A 20 -12.32 -4.24 10.61
N CYS A 21 -11.18 -3.69 10.16
CA CYS A 21 -9.86 -4.05 10.65
C CYS A 21 -9.45 -3.42 12.00
N ALA A 22 -10.22 -2.44 12.50
CA ALA A 22 -9.96 -1.69 13.74
C ALA A 22 -8.61 -0.95 13.84
N ALA A 23 -7.84 -0.83 12.75
CA ALA A 23 -6.53 -0.17 12.75
C ALA A 23 -6.57 1.32 13.14
N CYS A 24 -7.73 1.97 13.03
CA CYS A 24 -7.96 3.36 13.42
C CYS A 24 -8.30 3.54 14.90
N GLY A 25 -8.32 2.46 15.71
CA GLY A 25 -8.70 2.50 17.13
C GLY A 25 -10.20 2.38 17.41
N PHE A 26 -11.04 2.27 16.38
CA PHE A 26 -12.48 2.03 16.51
C PHE A 26 -12.84 0.56 16.24
N ALA A 27 -13.94 0.08 16.82
CA ALA A 27 -14.39 -1.31 16.64
C ALA A 27 -14.77 -1.70 15.20
N GLY A 28 -14.91 -0.73 14.28
CA GLY A 28 -15.25 -0.97 12.88
C GLY A 28 -15.48 0.33 12.08
N CYS A 29 -15.97 0.19 10.85
CA CYS A 29 -16.25 1.31 9.96
C CYS A 29 -17.39 2.23 10.46
N ALA A 30 -18.50 1.67 10.96
CA ALA A 30 -19.61 2.44 11.55
C ALA A 30 -19.16 3.40 12.68
N PRO A 31 -18.47 2.96 13.75
CA PRO A 31 -18.06 3.85 14.83
C PRO A 31 -17.03 4.89 14.41
N PHE A 32 -16.14 4.57 13.45
CA PHE A 32 -15.24 5.57 12.85
C PHE A 32 -16.02 6.63 12.07
N ALA A 33 -17.01 6.22 11.28
CA ALA A 33 -17.82 7.12 10.47
C ALA A 33 -18.64 8.08 11.34
N ASP A 34 -19.21 7.56 12.43
CA ASP A 34 -19.92 8.35 13.43
C ASP A 34 -19.00 9.40 14.10
N ALA A 35 -17.82 8.97 14.56
CA ALA A 35 -16.83 9.87 15.15
C ALA A 35 -16.37 10.96 14.17
N LEU A 36 -16.23 10.62 12.89
CA LEU A 36 -15.83 11.56 11.84
C LEU A 36 -16.96 12.56 11.52
N ALA A 37 -18.21 12.11 11.47
CA ALA A 37 -19.37 12.98 11.31
C ALA A 37 -19.51 13.98 12.48
N ARG A 38 -19.14 13.59 13.70
CA ARG A 38 -19.09 14.48 14.88
C ARG A 38 -17.88 15.43 14.90
N GLY A 39 -16.91 15.26 14.00
CA GLY A 39 -15.65 16.02 14.01
C GLY A 39 -14.71 15.65 15.17
N THR A 40 -14.89 14.47 15.78
CA THR A 40 -14.10 14.01 16.94
C THR A 40 -12.86 13.19 16.57
N THR A 41 -12.70 12.84 15.28
CA THR A 41 -11.55 12.10 14.77
C THR A 41 -11.04 12.69 13.46
N ALA A 42 -9.79 12.42 13.13
CA ALA A 42 -9.14 12.94 11.93
C ALA A 42 -9.57 12.17 10.67
N LEU A 43 -9.70 12.91 9.56
CA LEU A 43 -9.99 12.38 8.23
C LEU A 43 -8.99 11.30 7.78
N THR A 44 -7.73 11.44 8.22
CA THR A 44 -6.59 10.55 7.95
C THR A 44 -6.58 9.28 8.79
N GLY A 45 -7.49 9.11 9.76
CA GLY A 45 -7.47 8.00 10.70
C GLY A 45 -7.70 6.62 10.07
N CYS A 46 -8.34 6.54 8.91
CA CYS A 46 -8.54 5.28 8.20
C CYS A 46 -7.32 4.91 7.35
N VAL A 47 -6.33 4.31 8.02
CA VAL A 47 -5.06 3.85 7.42
C VAL A 47 -5.27 2.99 6.15
N PRO A 48 -6.18 1.99 6.12
CA PRO A 48 -6.39 1.18 4.91
C PRO A 48 -6.98 1.95 3.73
N GLY A 49 -7.67 3.07 4.00
CA GLY A 49 -8.24 3.92 2.95
C GLY A 49 -7.23 4.90 2.36
N GLY A 50 -6.20 5.25 3.13
CA GLY A 50 -5.10 6.12 2.70
C GLY A 50 -5.56 7.46 2.13
N ALA A 51 -4.67 8.09 1.35
CA ALA A 51 -4.90 9.42 0.79
C ALA A 51 -6.14 9.51 -0.14
N LEU A 52 -6.48 8.43 -0.84
CA LEU A 52 -7.66 8.40 -1.73
C LEU A 52 -8.97 8.49 -0.96
N LEU A 53 -9.06 7.78 0.16
CA LEU A 53 -10.23 7.86 1.02
C LEU A 53 -10.35 9.26 1.63
N VAL A 54 -9.24 9.83 2.10
CA VAL A 54 -9.18 11.20 2.64
C VAL A 54 -9.73 12.19 1.61
N ALA A 55 -9.31 12.11 0.35
CA ALA A 55 -9.82 12.97 -0.72
C ALA A 55 -11.33 12.79 -0.99
N LYS A 56 -11.82 11.54 -1.00
CA LYS A 56 -13.26 11.25 -1.18
C LYS A 56 -14.10 11.80 -0.03
N LEU A 57 -13.63 11.61 1.20
CA LEU A 57 -14.32 12.06 2.40
C LEU A 57 -14.30 13.59 2.51
N SER A 58 -13.20 14.27 2.15
CA SER A 58 -13.16 15.76 2.08
C SER A 58 -14.24 16.30 1.15
N ARG A 59 -14.34 15.76 -0.07
CA ARG A 59 -15.37 16.15 -1.05
C ARG A 59 -16.79 15.83 -0.60
N LEU A 60 -16.98 14.80 0.23
CA LEU A 60 -18.28 14.45 0.79
C LEU A 60 -18.66 15.46 1.88
N LEU A 61 -17.75 15.75 2.80
CA LEU A 61 -17.96 16.71 3.88
C LEU A 61 -18.20 18.13 3.35
N GLU A 62 -17.47 18.56 2.32
CA GLU A 62 -17.65 19.87 1.68
C GLU A 62 -19.02 20.05 1.01
N ARG A 63 -19.58 19.00 0.39
CA ARG A 63 -20.88 19.06 -0.30
C ARG A 63 -22.07 19.14 0.64
N VAL A 64 -21.93 18.60 1.85
CA VAL A 64 -23.04 18.51 2.83
C VAL A 64 -22.96 19.65 3.86
N GLY A 65 -22.04 20.60 3.69
CA GLY A 65 -21.80 21.67 4.68
C GLY A 65 -21.25 21.14 6.01
N GLY A 66 -20.62 19.96 5.98
CA GLY A 66 -19.97 19.37 7.14
C GLY A 66 -18.73 20.16 7.57
N PRO A 67 -18.12 19.79 8.72
CA PRO A 67 -16.95 20.48 9.25
C PRO A 67 -15.84 20.57 8.19
N ARG A 68 -15.40 21.80 7.89
CA ARG A 68 -14.30 22.06 6.97
C ARG A 68 -12.99 21.67 7.64
N VAL A 69 -12.41 20.56 7.20
CA VAL A 69 -11.12 20.09 7.72
C VAL A 69 -10.01 20.65 6.83
N ASN A 70 -9.10 21.42 7.43
CA ASN A 70 -7.95 21.98 6.74
C ASN A 70 -6.88 20.90 6.54
N LEU A 71 -6.71 20.41 5.31
CA LEU A 71 -5.66 19.43 4.96
C LEU A 71 -4.23 20.00 5.03
N CYS A 72 -4.08 21.31 5.28
CA CYS A 72 -2.81 22.02 5.15
C CYS A 72 -2.01 22.16 6.45
N ALA A 73 -2.47 21.62 7.58
CA ALA A 73 -1.79 21.78 8.87
C ALA A 73 -1.40 20.42 9.49
N GLU A 74 -0.08 20.14 9.46
CA GLU A 74 0.64 19.26 10.41
C GLU A 74 0.19 17.81 10.57
N THR A 75 -0.29 17.15 9.52
CA THR A 75 -0.19 15.69 9.46
C THR A 75 0.68 15.31 8.29
N ALA A 76 1.98 15.15 8.55
CA ALA A 76 2.81 14.33 7.68
C ALA A 76 2.01 13.05 7.42
N LEU A 77 1.70 12.79 6.14
CA LEU A 77 1.09 11.52 5.74
C LEU A 77 1.87 10.43 6.46
N PRO A 78 1.23 9.58 7.29
CA PRO A 78 1.93 8.54 8.01
C PRO A 78 2.76 7.77 6.99
N ALA A 79 4.04 7.60 7.27
CA ALA A 79 4.96 6.89 6.39
C ALA A 79 4.27 5.59 5.94
N PRO A 80 4.27 5.27 4.64
CA PRO A 80 3.51 4.13 4.17
C PRO A 80 3.90 2.90 5.00
N LEU A 81 2.90 2.12 5.40
CA LEU A 81 3.14 0.96 6.24
C LEU A 81 3.15 -0.27 5.35
N ARG A 82 4.16 -1.12 5.53
CA ARG A 82 4.17 -2.48 4.99
C ARG A 82 4.11 -3.48 6.14
N VAL A 83 3.86 -4.74 5.78
CA VAL A 83 3.95 -5.86 6.71
C VAL A 83 5.29 -6.57 6.54
N GLN A 84 5.86 -7.06 7.65
CA GLN A 84 7.04 -7.92 7.68
C GLN A 84 6.77 -9.15 8.55
N ILE A 85 7.32 -10.31 8.17
CA ILE A 85 7.21 -11.55 8.94
C ILE A 85 8.47 -11.72 9.79
N ARG A 86 8.31 -11.97 11.09
CA ARG A 86 9.41 -12.39 11.98
C ARG A 86 9.70 -13.86 11.76
N ALA A 87 10.89 -14.16 11.26
CA ALA A 87 11.31 -15.52 10.92
C ALA A 87 11.28 -16.47 12.12
N GLU A 88 11.62 -15.97 13.31
CA GLU A 88 11.80 -16.78 14.52
C GLU A 88 10.48 -17.33 15.08
N ALA A 89 9.37 -16.67 14.75
CA ALA A 89 8.03 -17.02 15.23
C ALA A 89 7.12 -17.61 14.13
N CYS A 90 7.62 -17.70 12.89
CA CYS A 90 6.87 -18.24 11.77
C CYS A 90 6.92 -19.78 11.77
N ILE A 91 5.76 -20.42 11.84
CA ILE A 91 5.64 -21.89 11.85
C ILE A 91 5.26 -22.50 10.49
N GLY A 92 5.22 -21.70 9.43
CA GLY A 92 4.88 -22.19 8.09
C GLY A 92 3.44 -22.70 7.93
N CYS A 93 2.45 -22.10 8.62
CA CYS A 93 1.05 -22.56 8.62
C CYS A 93 0.23 -22.25 7.33
N THR A 94 0.85 -21.59 6.34
CA THR A 94 0.30 -21.07 5.07
C THR A 94 -0.96 -20.20 5.10
N LYS A 95 -1.56 -19.92 6.25
CA LYS A 95 -2.77 -19.10 6.37
C LYS A 95 -2.60 -17.69 5.79
N CYS A 96 -1.43 -17.08 5.97
CA CYS A 96 -1.09 -15.77 5.42
C CYS A 96 -1.05 -15.76 3.88
N ILE A 97 -0.55 -16.84 3.25
CA ILE A 97 -0.50 -16.98 1.79
C ILE A 97 -1.92 -17.05 1.21
N ALA A 98 -2.82 -17.77 1.87
CA ALA A 98 -4.20 -17.94 1.39
C ALA A 98 -4.97 -16.62 1.28
N VAL A 99 -4.69 -15.66 2.16
CA VAL A 99 -5.38 -14.36 2.26
C VAL A 99 -4.67 -13.21 1.53
N CYS A 100 -3.44 -13.41 1.05
CA CYS A 100 -2.70 -12.35 0.37
C CYS A 100 -3.29 -12.11 -1.03
N PRO A 101 -3.88 -10.94 -1.31
CA PRO A 101 -4.59 -10.69 -2.58
C PRO A 101 -3.65 -10.51 -3.78
N VAL A 102 -2.37 -10.25 -3.52
CA VAL A 102 -1.33 -9.93 -4.50
C VAL A 102 -0.24 -10.99 -4.57
N ASP A 103 -0.41 -12.11 -3.86
CA ASP A 103 0.57 -13.22 -3.81
C ASP A 103 1.99 -12.76 -3.41
N ALA A 104 2.08 -11.74 -2.54
CA ALA A 104 3.34 -11.17 -2.08
C ALA A 104 4.05 -12.02 -1.02
N ILE A 105 3.40 -13.06 -0.50
CA ILE A 105 3.96 -13.91 0.57
C ILE A 105 4.48 -15.19 -0.06
N ILE A 106 5.78 -15.43 0.11
CA ILE A 106 6.47 -16.62 -0.38
C ILE A 106 6.72 -17.61 0.74
N GLY A 107 6.83 -18.89 0.38
CA GLY A 107 7.17 -20.01 1.26
C GLY A 107 6.20 -21.18 1.11
N ALA A 108 6.44 -22.24 1.89
CA ALA A 108 5.72 -23.50 1.78
C ALA A 108 5.22 -24.00 3.15
N PRO A 109 4.30 -24.97 3.17
CA PRO A 109 3.89 -25.61 4.42
C PRO A 109 5.08 -26.09 5.24
N ARG A 110 5.09 -25.73 6.53
CA ARG A 110 6.16 -26.03 7.50
C ARG A 110 7.52 -25.40 7.16
N GLN A 111 7.56 -24.41 6.26
CA GLN A 111 8.74 -23.59 5.99
C GLN A 111 8.49 -22.14 6.39
N LEU A 112 9.57 -21.39 6.61
CA LEU A 112 9.47 -19.97 6.91
C LEU A 112 8.86 -19.23 5.72
N HIS A 113 7.94 -18.32 6.01
CA HIS A 113 7.39 -17.41 5.01
C HIS A 113 8.08 -16.06 5.07
N ASP A 114 8.18 -15.40 3.93
CA ASP A 114 8.68 -14.04 3.80
C ASP A 114 7.82 -13.22 2.84
N ILE A 115 7.98 -11.90 2.84
CA ILE A 115 7.20 -10.97 2.04
C ILE A 115 8.08 -10.34 0.97
N LEU A 116 7.70 -10.52 -0.30
CA LEU A 116 8.24 -9.77 -1.43
C LEU A 116 7.79 -8.31 -1.30
N THR A 117 8.70 -7.47 -0.84
CA THR A 117 8.41 -6.07 -0.47
C THR A 117 7.86 -5.25 -1.63
N GLU A 118 8.30 -5.55 -2.85
CA GLU A 118 7.91 -4.95 -4.11
C GLU A 118 6.48 -5.30 -4.55
N HIS A 119 5.93 -6.41 -4.04
CA HIS A 119 4.60 -6.91 -4.40
C HIS A 119 3.58 -6.77 -3.29
N CYS A 120 4.02 -6.55 -2.04
CA CYS A 120 3.13 -6.36 -0.91
C CYS A 120 2.05 -5.32 -1.28
N THR A 121 0.93 -5.23 -0.54
CA THR A 121 0.07 -4.01 -0.58
C THR A 121 -0.05 -3.15 0.67
N GLY A 122 0.59 -3.55 1.77
CA GLY A 122 0.37 -2.90 3.06
C GLY A 122 -1.07 -3.06 3.56
N CYS A 123 -1.84 -4.00 3.00
CA CYS A 123 -3.26 -4.19 3.33
C CYS A 123 -3.49 -4.85 4.69
N GLY A 124 -2.48 -5.47 5.29
CA GLY A 124 -2.57 -6.10 6.62
C GLY A 124 -3.43 -7.36 6.71
N LEU A 125 -4.04 -7.83 5.60
CA LEU A 125 -4.96 -8.99 5.61
C LEU A 125 -4.33 -10.29 6.13
N CYS A 126 -3.00 -10.41 6.05
CA CYS A 126 -2.25 -11.56 6.54
C CYS A 126 -2.06 -11.59 8.07
N ILE A 127 -2.26 -10.47 8.78
CA ILE A 127 -2.04 -10.39 10.23
C ILE A 127 -3.09 -11.18 11.02
N PRO A 128 -4.41 -10.96 10.85
CA PRO A 128 -5.43 -11.67 11.64
C PRO A 128 -5.38 -13.20 11.55
N PRO A 129 -5.13 -13.83 10.38
CA PRO A 129 -5.10 -15.28 10.29
C PRO A 129 -3.78 -15.91 10.79
N CYS A 130 -2.77 -15.12 11.17
CA CYS A 130 -1.51 -15.65 11.67
C CYS A 130 -1.65 -16.19 13.12
N PRO A 131 -1.53 -17.51 13.35
CA PRO A 131 -1.79 -18.10 14.66
C PRO A 131 -0.71 -17.78 15.71
N THR A 132 0.50 -17.43 15.27
CA THR A 132 1.61 -17.05 16.15
C THR A 132 1.81 -15.54 16.24
N ASN A 133 0.95 -14.76 15.57
CA ASN A 133 1.04 -13.31 15.48
C ASN A 133 2.45 -12.81 15.12
N CYS A 134 3.10 -13.47 14.17
CA CYS A 134 4.48 -13.19 13.75
C CYS A 134 4.60 -12.13 12.64
N ILE A 135 3.55 -11.36 12.35
CA ILE A 135 3.53 -10.38 11.26
C ILE A 135 3.34 -8.98 11.85
N ASP A 136 4.31 -8.10 11.60
CA ASP A 136 4.34 -6.75 12.14
C ASP A 136 4.16 -5.69 11.06
N TRP A 137 3.71 -4.51 11.49
CA TRP A 137 3.76 -3.30 10.70
C TRP A 137 5.16 -2.68 10.76
N VAL A 138 5.66 -2.28 9.59
CA VAL A 138 6.96 -1.62 9.43
C VAL A 138 6.79 -0.40 8.54
N SER A 139 7.31 0.74 8.98
CA SER A 139 7.35 1.96 8.18
C SER A 139 8.30 1.81 6.99
N VAL A 140 7.85 2.15 5.77
CA VAL A 140 8.77 2.32 4.63
C VAL A 140 9.33 3.74 4.59
N ALA A 141 10.58 3.84 4.14
CA ALA A 141 11.23 5.13 3.98
C ALA A 141 10.45 6.05 3.01
N PRO A 142 10.44 7.37 3.27
CA PRO A 142 9.86 8.34 2.34
C PRO A 142 10.58 8.23 0.98
N GLY A 143 9.84 7.91 -0.08
CA GLY A 143 10.38 7.61 -1.42
C GLY A 143 10.04 6.22 -1.95
N PHE A 144 9.55 5.31 -1.09
CA PHE A 144 9.02 4.01 -1.53
C PHE A 144 7.64 4.21 -2.18
N ALA A 145 7.58 4.14 -3.51
CA ALA A 145 6.34 4.29 -4.27
C ALA A 145 5.63 2.94 -4.39
N TRP A 146 4.46 2.84 -3.73
CA TRP A 146 3.59 1.69 -3.93
C TRP A 146 2.92 1.77 -5.31
N PRO A 147 2.97 0.72 -6.15
CA PRO A 147 2.30 0.74 -7.46
C PRO A 147 0.76 0.82 -7.37
N LEU A 148 0.18 0.57 -6.18
CA LEU A 148 -1.26 0.35 -5.98
C LEU A 148 -2.08 1.61 -5.61
N ALA A 149 -1.49 2.80 -5.53
CA ALA A 149 -2.21 4.02 -5.15
C ALA A 149 -2.88 4.78 -6.31
N ALA A 150 -3.01 4.17 -7.49
CA ALA A 150 -3.69 4.80 -8.63
C ALA A 150 -4.67 3.85 -9.32
N ALA A 151 -5.95 3.97 -9.00
CA ALA A 151 -7.00 3.60 -9.95
C ALA A 151 -7.09 4.71 -11.02
N PRO A 152 -6.89 4.40 -12.31
CA PRO A 152 -6.88 5.37 -13.39
C PRO A 152 -8.32 5.62 -13.83
N ALA A 153 -8.83 6.80 -13.49
CA ALA A 153 -9.95 7.45 -14.18
C ALA A 153 -10.18 8.90 -13.69
N ALA A 154 -9.66 9.30 -12.53
CA ALA A 154 -10.04 10.59 -11.93
C ALA A 154 -8.91 11.36 -11.24
N LEU A 155 -7.65 11.24 -11.70
CA LEU A 155 -6.62 12.22 -11.33
C LEU A 155 -6.75 13.43 -12.27
N ALA A 156 -7.79 14.24 -12.05
CA ALA A 156 -7.81 15.60 -12.58
C ALA A 156 -6.54 16.29 -12.09
N ILE A 157 -5.75 16.85 -13.00
CA ILE A 157 -4.49 17.54 -12.71
C ILE A 157 -4.86 18.81 -11.93
N GLN A 158 -4.88 18.72 -10.60
CA GLN A 158 -5.21 19.84 -9.71
C GLN A 158 -4.01 20.79 -9.67
N THR A 159 -3.97 21.74 -10.59
CA THR A 159 -2.95 22.78 -10.67
C THR A 159 -3.59 24.16 -10.56
N GLN A 160 -2.83 25.14 -10.05
CA GLN A 160 -3.31 26.52 -9.87
C GLN A 160 -3.59 27.23 -11.20
N THR A 161 -3.01 26.76 -12.31
CA THR A 161 -3.23 27.27 -13.67
C THR A 161 -3.24 26.11 -14.65
N ASP A 162 -4.40 25.87 -15.27
CA ASP A 162 -4.60 24.74 -16.18
C ASP A 162 -4.01 25.01 -17.58
N ILE A 163 -3.61 23.95 -18.30
CA ILE A 163 -3.05 24.00 -19.66
C ILE A 163 -3.99 24.67 -20.67
N THR A 164 -5.29 24.71 -20.38
CA THR A 164 -6.30 25.47 -21.13
C THR A 164 -6.01 26.97 -21.20
N HIS A 165 -5.21 27.52 -20.29
CA HIS A 165 -4.77 28.92 -20.28
C HIS A 165 -3.51 29.15 -21.13
N CYS A 166 -3.03 28.14 -21.86
CA CYS A 166 -1.86 28.28 -22.74
C CYS A 166 -2.14 29.30 -23.85
N THR A 167 -1.30 30.32 -23.93
CA THR A 167 -1.37 31.37 -24.96
C THR A 167 -0.63 31.01 -26.25
N GLY A 168 0.07 29.87 -26.28
CA GLY A 168 0.80 29.41 -27.47
C GLY A 168 2.12 30.13 -27.74
N CYS A 169 2.73 30.79 -26.74
CA CYS A 169 4.00 31.52 -26.89
C CYS A 169 5.20 30.66 -27.36
N GLY A 170 5.25 29.38 -27.00
CA GLY A 170 6.29 28.45 -27.45
C GLY A 170 7.58 28.42 -26.61
N ASP A 171 7.72 29.28 -25.60
CA ASP A 171 8.94 29.44 -24.78
C ASP A 171 9.43 28.16 -24.11
N CYS A 172 8.49 27.25 -23.80
CA CYS A 172 8.79 25.97 -23.17
C CYS A 172 9.62 25.02 -24.04
N GLY A 173 9.57 25.14 -25.37
CA GLY A 173 10.27 24.24 -26.31
C GLY A 173 11.80 24.41 -26.28
N PRO A 174 12.33 25.61 -26.56
CA PRO A 174 13.77 25.88 -26.58
C PRO A 174 14.49 25.57 -25.25
N VAL A 175 13.81 25.72 -24.12
CA VAL A 175 14.37 25.43 -22.79
C VAL A 175 14.32 23.95 -22.43
N CYS A 176 13.76 23.07 -23.27
CA CYS A 176 13.64 21.65 -22.94
C CYS A 176 14.92 20.88 -23.31
N PRO A 177 15.67 20.32 -22.34
CA PRO A 177 16.92 19.61 -22.62
C PRO A 177 16.67 18.29 -23.38
N SER A 178 15.50 17.69 -23.17
CA SER A 178 15.06 16.49 -23.89
C SER A 178 14.47 16.81 -25.28
N GLN A 179 14.46 18.07 -25.71
CA GLN A 179 13.91 18.52 -27.00
C GLN A 179 12.46 18.03 -27.20
N LEU A 180 11.66 18.07 -26.13
CA LEU A 180 10.23 17.74 -26.19
C LEU A 180 9.44 18.96 -26.63
N ALA A 181 8.18 18.75 -27.04
CA ALA A 181 7.20 19.81 -27.24
C ALA A 181 6.28 19.88 -26.00
N PRO A 182 6.60 20.70 -24.97
CA PRO A 182 5.99 20.54 -23.65
C PRO A 182 4.51 20.93 -23.61
N ALA A 183 4.09 21.96 -24.35
CA ALA A 183 2.68 22.37 -24.39
C ALA A 183 1.78 21.30 -25.06
N PRO A 184 2.08 20.80 -26.27
CA PRO A 184 1.34 19.67 -26.86
C PRO A 184 1.32 18.43 -25.97
N LEU A 185 2.46 18.11 -25.33
CA LEU A 185 2.57 16.97 -24.43
C LEU A 185 1.68 17.14 -23.19
N ALA A 186 1.69 18.32 -22.57
CA ALA A 186 0.85 18.61 -21.40
C ALA A 186 -0.64 18.57 -21.75
N SER A 187 -1.01 19.05 -22.94
CA SER A 187 -2.37 18.95 -23.45
C SER A 187 -2.82 17.50 -23.64
N ALA A 188 -1.96 16.64 -24.19
CA ALA A 188 -2.28 15.21 -24.37
C ALA A 188 -2.51 14.52 -23.01
N VAL A 189 -1.65 14.80 -22.02
CA VAL A 189 -1.81 14.27 -20.66
C VAL A 189 -3.08 14.81 -19.99
N ALA A 190 -3.38 16.10 -20.14
CA ALA A 190 -4.59 16.72 -19.58
C ALA A 190 -5.88 16.11 -20.13
N GLN A 191 -5.87 15.72 -21.40
CA GLN A 191 -6.99 15.05 -22.08
C GLN A 191 -7.08 13.56 -21.75
N GLY A 192 -6.11 13.00 -21.02
CA GLY A 192 -6.04 11.56 -20.74
C GLY A 192 -5.61 10.71 -21.95
N ASP A 193 -5.15 11.34 -23.03
CA ASP A 193 -4.64 10.66 -24.22
C ASP A 193 -3.18 10.23 -24.00
N LEU A 194 -3.03 9.15 -23.24
CA LEU A 194 -1.72 8.64 -22.81
C LEU A 194 -0.92 8.05 -23.97
N ASP A 195 -1.57 7.48 -24.98
CA ASP A 195 -0.90 6.93 -26.16
C ASP A 195 -0.25 8.04 -26.99
N ARG A 196 -0.97 9.14 -27.20
CA ARG A 196 -0.40 10.34 -27.80
C ARG A 196 0.69 10.94 -26.93
N ALA A 197 0.53 10.97 -25.60
CA ALA A 197 1.55 11.48 -24.70
C ALA A 197 2.85 10.66 -24.77
N VAL A 198 2.77 9.32 -24.85
CA VAL A 198 3.92 8.44 -25.08
C VAL A 198 4.61 8.77 -26.40
N THR A 199 3.84 8.92 -27.48
CA THR A 199 4.36 9.28 -28.81
C THR A 199 5.09 10.64 -28.78
N LEU A 200 4.57 11.59 -28.02
CA LEU A 200 5.18 12.91 -27.79
C LEU A 200 6.38 12.88 -26.82
N GLY A 201 6.74 11.70 -26.29
CA GLY A 201 7.94 11.51 -25.48
C GLY A 201 7.74 11.71 -23.97
N LEU A 202 6.53 11.49 -23.43
CA LEU A 202 6.24 11.58 -21.99
C LEU A 202 7.28 10.85 -21.11
N GLU A 203 7.72 9.68 -21.56
CA GLU A 203 8.67 8.82 -20.82
C GLU A 203 10.10 9.39 -20.81
N ARG A 204 10.43 10.26 -21.76
CA ARG A 204 11.75 10.92 -21.88
C ARG A 204 11.85 12.21 -21.07
N CYS A 205 10.76 12.65 -20.44
CA CYS A 205 10.76 13.86 -19.64
C CYS A 205 11.53 13.65 -18.31
N ALA A 206 12.57 14.44 -18.08
CA ALA A 206 13.36 14.38 -16.84
C ALA A 206 12.70 15.09 -15.64
N ALA A 207 11.57 15.78 -15.85
CA ALA A 207 10.91 16.62 -14.84
C ALA A 207 11.83 17.70 -14.22
N CYS A 208 12.74 18.27 -15.02
CA CYS A 208 13.71 19.28 -14.56
C CYS A 208 13.12 20.66 -14.22
N GLY A 209 11.86 20.94 -14.59
CA GLY A 209 11.19 22.20 -14.25
C GLY A 209 11.34 23.36 -15.22
N GLN A 210 12.31 23.30 -16.15
CA GLN A 210 12.70 24.46 -16.98
C GLN A 210 11.55 25.03 -17.84
N CYS A 211 10.69 24.16 -18.38
CA CYS A 211 9.53 24.59 -19.15
C CYS A 211 8.45 25.32 -18.33
N GLY A 212 8.30 24.97 -17.04
CA GLY A 212 7.40 25.67 -16.12
C GLY A 212 7.94 27.05 -15.75
N ALA A 213 9.25 27.14 -15.50
CA ALA A 213 9.93 28.41 -15.22
C ALA A 213 9.90 29.38 -16.41
N ALA A 214 9.98 28.86 -17.64
CA ALA A 214 9.89 29.67 -18.86
C ALA A 214 8.45 30.07 -19.23
N CYS A 215 7.41 29.57 -18.53
CA CYS A 215 6.03 29.84 -18.91
C CYS A 215 5.56 31.21 -18.39
N PRO A 216 5.24 32.19 -19.27
CA PRO A 216 4.84 33.53 -18.83
C PRO A 216 3.47 33.57 -18.13
N VAL A 217 2.62 32.57 -18.38
CA VAL A 217 1.29 32.43 -17.75
C VAL A 217 1.36 31.56 -16.48
N GLY A 218 2.53 30.97 -16.17
CA GLY A 218 2.73 30.18 -14.96
C GLY A 218 2.12 28.78 -15.00
N ILE A 219 1.93 28.18 -16.19
CA ILE A 219 1.42 26.81 -16.31
C ILE A 219 2.48 25.83 -15.75
N PRO A 220 2.11 24.99 -14.77
CA PRO A 220 3.04 24.05 -14.15
C PRO A 220 3.21 22.78 -15.00
N LEU A 221 3.76 22.94 -16.21
CA LEU A 221 4.02 21.87 -17.17
C LEU A 221 4.72 20.62 -16.56
N PRO A 222 5.71 20.75 -15.66
CA PRO A 222 6.34 19.58 -15.03
C PRO A 222 5.37 18.70 -14.25
N ALA A 223 4.34 19.29 -13.62
CA ALA A 223 3.34 18.55 -12.85
C ALA A 223 2.51 17.63 -13.77
N TYR A 224 2.12 18.12 -14.96
CA TYR A 224 1.46 17.31 -15.98
C TYR A 224 2.30 16.09 -16.36
N PHE A 225 3.61 16.23 -16.56
CA PHE A 225 4.46 15.11 -16.99
C PHE A 225 4.72 14.09 -15.88
N VAL A 226 4.97 14.55 -14.65
CA VAL A 226 5.13 13.65 -13.50
C VAL A 226 3.85 12.85 -13.28
N GLN A 227 2.70 13.53 -13.24
CA GLN A 227 1.40 12.89 -13.05
C GLN A 227 1.05 11.96 -14.22
N GLY A 228 1.28 12.39 -15.47
CA GLY A 228 1.04 11.59 -16.66
C GLY A 228 1.84 10.28 -16.65
N ARG A 229 3.12 10.32 -16.25
CA ARG A 229 3.94 9.09 -16.10
C ARG A 229 3.40 8.17 -15.03
N SER A 230 2.93 8.70 -13.91
CA SER A 230 2.29 7.89 -12.85
C SER A 230 1.01 7.21 -13.36
N VAL A 231 0.18 7.91 -14.13
CA VAL A 231 -1.05 7.34 -14.70
C VAL A 231 -0.72 6.30 -15.78
N LEU A 232 0.25 6.57 -16.66
CA LEU A 232 0.72 5.62 -17.68
C LEU A 232 1.27 4.33 -17.05
N ALA A 233 2.08 4.45 -16.00
CA ALA A 233 2.62 3.31 -15.27
C ALA A 233 1.49 2.47 -14.64
N ALA A 234 0.49 3.12 -14.03
CA ALA A 234 -0.68 2.43 -13.48
C ALA A 234 -1.48 1.70 -14.56
N ALA A 235 -1.71 2.33 -15.72
CA ALA A 235 -2.44 1.74 -16.84
C ALA A 235 -1.72 0.51 -17.41
N ARG A 236 -0.41 0.61 -17.68
CA ARG A 236 0.39 -0.51 -18.19
C ARG A 236 0.43 -1.68 -17.21
N TRP A 237 0.64 -1.39 -15.94
CA TRP A 237 0.61 -2.41 -14.90
C TRP A 237 -0.73 -3.14 -14.83
N GLN A 238 -1.86 -2.43 -14.95
CA GLN A 238 -3.18 -3.07 -15.02
C GLN A 238 -3.33 -3.99 -16.23
N THR A 239 -2.83 -3.58 -17.40
CA THR A 239 -2.87 -4.42 -18.61
C THR A 239 -2.00 -5.68 -18.46
N GLU A 240 -0.80 -5.57 -17.88
CA GLU A 240 0.07 -6.71 -17.58
C GLU A 240 -0.52 -7.63 -16.50
N GLN A 241 -1.21 -7.04 -15.51
CA GLN A 241 -1.92 -7.77 -14.48
C GLN A 241 -3.12 -8.53 -15.05
N ALA A 242 -3.91 -7.92 -15.92
CA ALA A 242 -5.02 -8.56 -16.61
C ALA A 242 -4.53 -9.69 -17.54
N ALA A 243 -3.46 -9.46 -18.28
CA ALA A 243 -2.84 -10.45 -19.17
C ALA A 243 -2.28 -11.67 -18.40
N GLY A 244 -1.71 -11.46 -17.22
CA GLY A 244 -1.13 -12.53 -16.41
C GLY A 244 -2.06 -13.17 -15.38
N ALA A 245 -3.25 -12.62 -15.11
CA ALA A 245 -4.17 -13.13 -14.08
C ALA A 245 -4.64 -14.57 -14.37
N GLY A 246 -4.93 -14.89 -15.63
CA GLY A 246 -5.29 -16.24 -16.06
C GLY A 246 -4.15 -17.25 -15.90
N GLN A 247 -2.93 -16.86 -16.29
CA GLN A 247 -1.74 -17.72 -16.18
C GLN A 247 -1.34 -17.94 -14.72
N ARG A 248 -1.39 -16.90 -13.87
CA ARG A 248 -1.09 -17.00 -12.44
C ARG A 248 -2.13 -17.78 -11.66
N ALA A 249 -3.43 -17.64 -11.97
CA ALA A 249 -4.49 -18.46 -11.37
C ALA A 249 -4.32 -19.95 -11.73
N THR A 250 -3.86 -20.24 -12.94
CA THR A 250 -3.58 -21.60 -13.42
C THR A 250 -2.32 -22.17 -12.78
N GLN A 251 -1.22 -21.40 -12.75
CA GLN A 251 0.03 -21.78 -12.08
C GLN A 251 -0.12 -21.91 -10.56
N ARG A 252 -0.99 -21.11 -9.92
CA ARG A 252 -1.36 -21.24 -8.50
C ARG A 252 -2.14 -22.52 -8.24
N ARG A 253 -3.13 -22.85 -9.08
CA ARG A 253 -3.83 -24.15 -9.01
C ARG A 253 -2.86 -25.31 -9.17
N GLN A 254 -1.91 -25.23 -10.10
CA GLN A 254 -0.89 -26.27 -10.32
C GLN A 254 0.10 -26.38 -9.15
N ARG A 255 0.57 -25.26 -8.57
CA ARG A 255 1.46 -25.27 -7.39
C ARG A 255 0.76 -25.80 -6.15
N LEU A 256 -0.49 -25.39 -5.89
CA LEU A 256 -1.30 -25.90 -4.77
C LEU A 256 -1.61 -27.39 -4.95
N ALA A 257 -1.90 -27.85 -6.18
CA ALA A 257 -2.10 -29.26 -6.47
C ALA A 257 -0.81 -30.09 -6.23
N ARG A 258 0.36 -29.58 -6.66
CA ARG A 258 1.68 -30.21 -6.40
C ARG A 258 2.05 -30.22 -4.93
N SER A 259 1.76 -29.13 -4.20
CA SER A 259 1.98 -29.07 -2.75
C SER A 259 0.99 -29.97 -1.97
N ALA A 260 -0.23 -30.16 -2.48
CA ALA A 260 -1.21 -31.08 -1.90
C ALA A 260 -0.80 -32.55 -2.11
N THR A 261 -0.12 -32.89 -3.21
CA THR A 261 0.41 -34.25 -3.43
C THR A 261 1.74 -34.48 -2.73
N GLN A 262 2.63 -33.49 -2.65
CA GLN A 262 3.93 -33.60 -1.96
C GLN A 262 3.82 -33.61 -0.42
N ASN A 263 2.78 -33.01 0.18
CA ASN A 263 2.57 -33.03 1.64
C ASN A 263 1.90 -34.31 2.19
N ARG A 264 1.92 -35.43 1.45
CA ARG A 264 1.46 -36.72 1.99
C ARG A 264 2.52 -37.45 2.82
N GLU A 265 3.80 -37.08 2.70
CA GLU A 265 4.79 -37.54 3.66
C GLU A 265 4.83 -36.56 4.84
N PRO A 266 4.48 -37.01 6.06
CA PRO A 266 4.74 -36.20 7.23
C PRO A 266 6.25 -35.91 7.24
N TYR A 267 6.62 -34.64 7.35
CA TYR A 267 7.95 -34.25 7.82
C TYR A 267 8.24 -34.99 9.13
N VAL A 268 8.93 -36.12 9.03
CA VAL A 268 9.50 -36.85 10.14
C VAL A 268 10.83 -36.16 10.39
N LEU A 269 10.95 -35.45 11.51
CA LEU A 269 12.27 -35.12 12.04
C LEU A 269 13.07 -36.42 12.05
N ALA A 270 14.20 -36.45 11.33
CA ALA A 270 15.06 -37.63 11.30
C ALA A 270 15.25 -38.16 12.73
N PRO A 271 15.05 -39.46 12.99
CA PRO A 271 15.07 -39.96 14.35
C PRO A 271 16.47 -39.78 14.92
N SER A 272 16.66 -38.78 15.77
CA SER A 272 17.70 -38.83 16.79
C SER A 272 17.34 -40.00 17.70
N ASP A 273 18.30 -40.89 17.97
CA ASP A 273 18.15 -42.06 18.84
C ASP A 273 17.26 -41.71 20.05
N PRO A 274 16.12 -42.40 20.25
CA PRO A 274 15.18 -42.10 21.34
C PRO A 274 15.83 -42.13 22.73
N ALA A 275 16.92 -42.90 22.91
CA ALA A 275 17.70 -42.88 24.13
C ALA A 275 18.47 -41.55 24.26
N GLN A 276 19.18 -41.17 23.21
CA GLN A 276 19.97 -39.94 23.15
C GLN A 276 19.11 -38.68 23.30
N ALA A 277 17.92 -38.65 22.70
CA ALA A 277 16.97 -37.54 22.87
C ALA A 277 16.45 -37.41 24.32
N ARG A 278 16.25 -38.53 25.03
CA ARG A 278 15.87 -38.52 26.45
C ARG A 278 17.02 -38.06 27.34
N ASP A 279 18.24 -38.48 27.02
CA ASP A 279 19.45 -38.08 27.73
C ASP A 279 19.72 -36.59 27.57
N ASP A 280 19.57 -36.05 26.35
CA ASP A 280 19.74 -34.63 26.05
C ASP A 280 18.71 -33.74 26.75
N ILE A 281 17.45 -34.17 26.79
CA ILE A 281 16.38 -33.47 27.52
C ILE A 281 16.65 -33.50 29.03
N THR A 282 17.13 -34.63 29.56
CA THR A 282 17.47 -34.77 30.97
C THR A 282 18.67 -33.89 31.35
N ALA A 283 19.69 -33.85 30.50
CA ALA A 283 20.86 -32.99 30.64
C ALA A 283 20.52 -31.50 30.51
N ALA A 284 19.58 -31.12 29.62
CA ALA A 284 19.10 -29.74 29.51
C ALA A 284 18.32 -29.33 30.75
N ARG A 285 17.46 -30.20 31.28
CA ARG A 285 16.68 -29.94 32.51
C ARG A 285 17.57 -29.81 33.75
N SER A 286 18.65 -30.59 33.85
CA SER A 286 19.61 -30.46 34.96
C SER A 286 20.38 -29.13 34.88
N ARG A 287 20.81 -28.69 33.70
CA ARG A 287 21.43 -27.36 33.49
C ARG A 287 20.51 -26.21 33.88
N VAL A 288 19.23 -26.27 33.52
CA VAL A 288 18.23 -25.25 33.91
C VAL A 288 17.98 -25.26 35.42
N ARG A 289 17.92 -26.44 36.05
CA ARG A 289 17.78 -26.55 37.52
C ARG A 289 19.00 -26.00 38.26
N GLN A 290 20.21 -26.27 37.78
CA GLN A 290 21.46 -25.73 38.34
C GLN A 290 21.55 -24.20 38.19
N ARG A 291 21.11 -23.66 37.04
CA ARG A 291 21.00 -22.20 36.82
C ARG A 291 19.96 -21.55 37.74
N LYS A 292 18.83 -22.22 38.01
CA LYS A 292 17.81 -21.74 38.96
C LYS A 292 18.23 -21.88 40.43
N ALA A 293 19.14 -22.80 40.75
CA ALA A 293 19.65 -23.02 42.10
C ALA A 293 20.85 -22.12 42.46
N SER A 294 21.47 -21.47 41.47
CA SER A 294 22.52 -20.47 41.72
C SER A 294 21.86 -19.10 41.97
N PRO A 295 22.02 -18.49 43.16
CA PRO A 295 21.50 -17.15 43.40
C PRO A 295 22.26 -16.14 42.55
N ALA A 296 21.52 -15.27 41.85
CA ALA A 296 22.11 -14.15 41.12
C ALA A 296 22.78 -13.20 42.12
N GLN A 297 24.10 -13.07 42.05
CA GLN A 297 24.79 -11.95 42.70
C GLN A 297 24.48 -10.66 41.92
N PRO A 298 23.97 -9.60 42.56
CA PRO A 298 23.76 -8.33 41.90
C PRO A 298 25.11 -7.67 41.56
N PRO A 299 25.22 -6.93 40.44
CA PRO A 299 26.45 -6.26 40.07
C PRO A 299 26.77 -5.12 41.05
N ALA A 300 28.07 -4.93 41.30
CA ALA A 300 28.64 -3.89 42.16
C ALA A 300 28.54 -2.49 41.55
#